data_AF-A0A066XTS9-F1
#
_entry.id   AF-A0A066XTS9-F1
#
_cell.length_a   1.000
_cell.length_b   1.000
_cell.length_c   1.000
_cell.angle_alpha   90.00
_cell.angle_beta   90.00
_cell.angle_gamma   90.00
#
_symmetry.space_group_name_H-M   'P 1'
#
loop_
_entity.id
_entity.type
_entity.pdbx_description
1 polymer ?
#
loop_
_entity_poly.entity_id
_entity_poly.type
_entity_poly.pdbx_seq_one_letter_code
_entity_poly.pdbx_strand_id
1 'polypeptide(L)'
;MESSSASSSIKLLSDDGDTSKLDHGRICYRCESKITKDQFQTRYSGLRLALIFGSFQLLLLGFGGLVFHSFHEDKRAPEAMDPHGYFALGQFNTTEKAYDIVDAADPSPETDQFWHDLRKTDGIVAVDGDWAQRIHLPSTVDHPHEPHLKLYQINVFHSLHCLYRIRNRLISNITLDRWPRNDIHTMHCLDHIRNDLMCHADISLSGSDEFASFNRHDHDQKCRDLGAIQAWAREHSWPGYSDYLQRVVGFDPDEAERVNMATAGKGHWNKANSTLDKQSGKIELWFED
;
A
#
# COMPACT_ATOMS: atom_id res chain seq x y z
N MET A 1 68.39 -5.87 -31.54
CA MET A 1 67.61 -6.98 -30.97
C MET A 1 66.16 -6.67 -31.27
N GLU A 2 65.64 -7.11 -32.42
CA GLU A 2 65.13 -8.48 -32.65
C GLU A 2 64.06 -8.84 -31.62
N SER A 3 62.95 -9.50 -31.94
CA SER A 3 62.34 -9.96 -33.18
C SER A 3 61.26 -10.93 -32.69
N SER A 4 60.06 -10.86 -33.25
CA SER A 4 59.14 -12.01 -33.38
C SER A 4 58.60 -12.62 -32.06
N SER A 5 57.52 -13.37 -32.02
CA SER A 5 56.91 -14.14 -33.08
C SER A 5 55.40 -14.27 -32.87
N ALA A 6 54.66 -14.06 -33.95
CA ALA A 6 53.48 -14.86 -34.22
C ALA A 6 53.89 -16.30 -34.50
N SER A 7 53.14 -17.27 -33.97
CA SER A 7 53.01 -18.63 -34.52
C SER A 7 51.74 -19.22 -33.90
N SER A 8 50.62 -19.29 -34.64
CA SER A 8 50.30 -20.27 -35.67
C SER A 8 50.06 -21.70 -35.13
N SER A 9 48.76 -21.99 -34.99
CA SER A 9 48.06 -23.16 -35.56
C SER A 9 48.34 -24.57 -35.02
N ILE A 10 47.25 -25.27 -34.67
CA ILE A 10 46.87 -26.64 -35.11
C ILE A 10 45.34 -26.75 -34.86
N LYS A 11 44.47 -26.71 -35.89
CA LYS A 11 43.90 -27.82 -36.69
C LYS A 11 43.18 -28.87 -35.83
N LEU A 12 41.85 -29.05 -35.91
CA LEU A 12 41.10 -29.95 -36.82
C LEU A 12 39.68 -30.06 -36.19
N LEU A 13 38.51 -29.94 -36.85
CA LEU A 13 37.93 -30.70 -37.97
C LEU A 13 36.64 -30.03 -38.53
N SER A 14 36.40 -30.31 -39.81
CA SER A 14 35.18 -30.26 -40.64
C SER A 14 33.84 -30.33 -39.89
N ASP A 15 32.95 -29.34 -40.06
CA ASP A 15 31.77 -29.31 -40.96
C ASP A 15 30.68 -30.35 -40.61
N ASP A 16 29.54 -29.86 -40.13
CA ASP A 16 28.21 -30.22 -40.62
C ASP A 16 27.14 -29.39 -39.90
N GLY A 17 26.30 -28.69 -40.68
CA GLY A 17 24.85 -28.73 -40.48
C GLY A 17 24.19 -27.88 -39.40
N ASP A 18 23.73 -26.71 -39.85
CA ASP A 18 22.34 -26.22 -39.74
C ASP A 18 21.89 -25.35 -38.53
N THR A 19 21.76 -24.06 -38.89
CA THR A 19 20.85 -22.97 -38.47
C THR A 19 20.52 -22.69 -37.00
N SER A 20 21.07 -21.56 -36.52
CA SER A 20 20.50 -20.77 -35.43
C SER A 20 20.34 -19.29 -35.81
N LYS A 21 19.09 -18.82 -35.69
CA LYS A 21 18.64 -17.63 -34.96
C LYS A 21 19.35 -16.28 -35.18
N LEU A 22 18.50 -15.32 -35.58
CA LEU A 22 18.22 -14.03 -34.92
C LEU A 22 19.42 -13.18 -34.47
N ASP A 23 19.52 -11.99 -35.07
CA ASP A 23 20.15 -10.83 -34.43
C ASP A 23 19.24 -9.60 -34.52
N HIS A 24 19.11 -8.90 -33.39
CA HIS A 24 18.41 -7.63 -33.23
C HIS A 24 19.44 -6.50 -33.11
N GLY A 25 19.55 -5.69 -34.17
CA GLY A 25 19.54 -4.22 -34.13
C GLY A 25 20.63 -3.45 -33.36
N ARG A 26 21.25 -2.49 -34.08
CA ARG A 26 21.46 -1.11 -33.57
C ARG A 26 21.49 -0.06 -34.70
N ILE A 27 20.50 0.84 -34.65
CA ILE A 27 20.53 2.31 -34.74
C ILE A 27 20.93 3.01 -36.08
N CYS A 28 19.98 3.85 -36.52
CA CYS A 28 19.92 4.80 -37.64
C CYS A 28 21.20 5.58 -37.99
N TYR A 29 21.46 5.75 -39.29
CA TYR A 29 21.90 7.02 -39.87
C TYR A 29 21.40 7.16 -41.32
N ARG A 30 20.89 8.36 -41.65
CA ARG A 30 20.59 8.88 -43.00
C ARG A 30 19.18 8.63 -43.55
N CYS A 31 18.29 9.57 -43.23
CA CYS A 31 17.14 9.92 -44.06
C CYS A 31 17.62 10.37 -45.45
N GLU A 32 17.13 9.72 -46.50
CA GLU A 32 17.07 10.31 -47.85
C GLU A 32 16.04 9.55 -48.69
N SER A 33 14.75 9.88 -48.54
CA SER A 33 13.76 9.55 -49.56
C SER A 33 13.62 10.75 -50.50
N LYS A 34 14.06 10.58 -51.75
CA LYS A 34 13.76 11.51 -52.85
C LYS A 34 12.25 11.67 -52.97
N ILE A 35 11.73 12.81 -52.53
CA ILE A 35 10.38 13.25 -52.88
C ILE A 35 10.47 13.85 -54.29
N THR A 36 9.92 13.13 -55.26
CA THR A 36 9.61 13.65 -56.59
C THR A 36 8.63 14.83 -56.44
N LYS A 37 9.07 16.02 -56.84
CA LYS A 37 8.18 17.17 -57.02
C LYS A 37 7.32 16.91 -58.25
N ASP A 38 6.12 16.41 -58.06
CA ASP A 38 5.09 16.48 -59.08
C ASP A 38 4.47 17.88 -59.03
N GLN A 39 4.80 18.72 -60.02
CA GLN A 39 4.21 20.04 -60.18
C GLN A 39 2.83 19.91 -60.83
N PHE A 40 1.83 19.54 -60.02
CA PHE A 40 0.43 19.80 -60.39
C PHE A 40 0.07 21.23 -59.97
N GLN A 41 0.19 22.19 -60.90
CA GLN A 41 -0.40 23.52 -60.71
C GLN A 41 -1.92 23.43 -60.87
N THR A 42 -2.61 23.09 -59.78
CA THR A 42 -4.06 23.23 -59.72
C THR A 42 -4.39 24.66 -59.31
N ARG A 43 -4.84 25.49 -60.26
CA ARG A 43 -5.38 26.82 -59.97
C ARG A 43 -6.71 26.66 -59.21
N TYR A 44 -6.64 26.68 -57.89
CA TYR A 44 -7.82 26.84 -57.05
C TYR A 44 -8.18 28.32 -56.99
N SER A 45 -9.41 28.66 -57.38
CA SER A 45 -9.99 30.00 -57.15
C SER A 45 -9.87 30.33 -55.65
N GLY A 46 -9.44 31.54 -55.28
CA GLY A 46 -9.26 31.96 -53.88
C GLY A 46 -10.51 31.72 -53.01
N LEU A 47 -11.68 31.72 -53.64
CA LEU A 47 -12.95 31.36 -53.01
C LEU A 47 -12.98 29.89 -52.54
N ARG A 48 -12.42 28.95 -53.31
CA ARG A 48 -12.36 27.52 -52.93
C ARG A 48 -11.40 27.28 -51.77
N LEU A 49 -10.24 27.97 -51.74
CA LEU A 49 -9.34 27.88 -50.58
C LEU A 49 -9.99 28.49 -49.33
N ALA A 50 -10.68 29.62 -49.47
CA ALA A 50 -11.38 30.25 -48.35
C ALA A 50 -12.50 29.36 -47.80
N LEU A 51 -13.24 28.67 -48.67
CA LEU A 51 -14.28 27.72 -48.26
C LEU A 51 -13.71 26.47 -47.58
N ILE A 52 -12.58 25.93 -48.06
CA ILE A 52 -11.91 24.79 -47.43
C ILE A 52 -11.31 25.19 -46.08
N PHE A 53 -10.67 26.35 -46.00
CA PHE A 53 -10.11 26.84 -44.74
C PHE A 53 -11.22 27.16 -43.73
N GLY A 54 -12.31 27.78 -44.19
CA GLY A 54 -13.49 28.04 -43.36
C GLY A 54 -14.17 26.77 -42.85
N SER A 55 -14.31 25.75 -43.71
CA SER A 55 -14.88 24.46 -43.29
C SER A 55 -13.96 23.74 -42.31
N PHE A 56 -12.64 23.80 -42.49
CA PHE A 56 -11.68 23.20 -41.56
C PHE A 56 -11.65 23.93 -40.21
N GLN A 57 -11.76 25.26 -40.20
CA GLN A 57 -11.88 26.05 -38.97
C GLN A 57 -13.18 25.72 -38.21
N LEU A 58 -14.30 25.56 -38.93
CA LEU A 58 -15.56 25.14 -38.31
C LEU A 58 -15.51 23.71 -37.77
N LEU A 59 -14.81 22.79 -38.46
CA LEU A 59 -14.59 21.44 -37.96
C LEU A 59 -13.67 21.43 -36.74
N LEU A 60 -12.63 22.25 -36.70
CA LEU A 60 -11.75 22.40 -35.53
C LEU A 60 -12.47 23.02 -34.34
N LEU A 61 -13.34 24.01 -34.57
CA LEU A 61 -14.17 24.60 -33.52
C LEU A 61 -15.26 23.62 -33.04
N GLY A 62 -15.86 22.84 -33.94
CA GLY A 62 -16.81 21.79 -33.59
C GLY A 62 -16.15 20.65 -32.83
N PHE A 63 -14.96 20.21 -33.24
CA PHE A 63 -14.18 19.19 -32.55
C PHE A 63 -13.64 19.72 -31.23
N GLY A 64 -13.12 20.94 -31.18
CA GLY A 64 -12.70 21.60 -29.95
C GLY A 64 -13.86 21.81 -28.99
N GLY A 65 -15.06 22.14 -29.50
CA GLY A 65 -16.30 22.22 -28.74
C GLY A 65 -16.78 20.85 -28.25
N LEU A 66 -16.67 19.79 -29.05
CA LEU A 66 -16.96 18.42 -28.64
C LEU A 66 -15.97 17.91 -27.61
N VAL A 67 -14.68 18.20 -27.77
CA VAL A 67 -13.63 17.85 -26.81
C VAL A 67 -13.81 18.65 -25.52
N PHE A 68 -14.08 19.96 -25.61
CA PHE A 68 -14.39 20.79 -24.45
C PHE A 68 -15.69 20.35 -23.78
N HIS A 69 -16.72 19.97 -24.54
CA HIS A 69 -17.96 19.41 -24.01
C HIS A 69 -17.73 18.02 -23.42
N SER A 70 -16.90 17.16 -24.00
CA SER A 70 -16.49 15.90 -23.40
C SER A 70 -15.72 16.12 -22.11
N PHE A 71 -14.75 17.05 -22.06
CA PHE A 71 -14.00 17.41 -20.84
C PHE A 71 -14.86 18.16 -19.81
N HIS A 72 -15.92 18.85 -20.22
CA HIS A 72 -16.85 19.55 -19.33
C HIS A 72 -18.02 18.65 -18.91
N GLU A 73 -18.36 17.62 -19.69
CA GLU A 73 -19.17 16.48 -19.29
C GLU A 73 -18.37 15.49 -18.43
N ASP A 74 -17.04 15.48 -18.51
CA ASP A 74 -16.14 14.79 -17.56
C ASP A 74 -16.02 15.55 -16.22
N LYS A 75 -16.63 16.74 -16.14
CA LYS A 75 -17.01 17.38 -14.86
C LYS A 75 -18.43 17.02 -14.43
N ARG A 76 -19.04 16.00 -15.01
CA ARG A 76 -20.13 15.30 -14.33
C ARG A 76 -19.57 14.81 -13.01
N ALA A 77 -20.40 14.97 -11.99
CA ALA A 77 -20.22 14.47 -10.65
C ALA A 77 -19.45 13.15 -10.63
N PRO A 78 -18.59 12.90 -9.61
CA PRO A 78 -17.92 11.62 -9.47
C PRO A 78 -18.94 10.55 -9.78
N GLU A 79 -18.63 9.69 -10.78
CA GLU A 79 -19.38 8.45 -11.01
C GLU A 79 -19.84 7.98 -9.65
N ALA A 80 -21.16 7.85 -9.47
CA ALA A 80 -21.76 7.46 -8.22
C ALA A 80 -20.87 6.38 -7.61
N MET A 81 -20.07 6.77 -6.61
CA MET A 81 -19.06 5.91 -6.02
C MET A 81 -19.80 4.65 -5.63
N ASP A 82 -19.19 3.49 -5.91
CA ASP A 82 -19.59 2.21 -5.33
C ASP A 82 -20.21 2.47 -3.95
N PRO A 83 -21.44 2.00 -3.65
CA PRO A 83 -22.13 2.29 -2.39
C PRO A 83 -21.29 2.05 -1.12
N HIS A 84 -20.17 1.32 -1.25
CA HIS A 84 -19.22 1.10 -0.17
C HIS A 84 -17.84 1.76 -0.34
N GLY A 85 -17.49 2.34 -1.50
CA GLY A 85 -16.27 3.16 -1.73
C GLY A 85 -14.91 2.50 -1.43
N TYR A 86 -14.91 1.28 -0.90
CA TYR A 86 -13.77 0.66 -0.25
C TYR A 86 -12.68 0.29 -1.25
N PHE A 87 -13.06 -0.23 -2.42
CA PHE A 87 -12.07 -0.58 -3.45
C PHE A 87 -11.48 0.64 -4.14
N ALA A 88 -12.16 1.80 -4.12
CA ALA A 88 -11.59 3.05 -4.59
C ALA A 88 -10.38 3.47 -3.74
N LEU A 89 -10.30 3.06 -2.46
CA LEU A 89 -9.14 3.25 -1.59
C LEU A 89 -7.84 2.68 -2.19
N GLY A 90 -7.93 1.66 -3.06
CA GLY A 90 -6.76 1.11 -3.74
C GLY A 90 -6.25 1.94 -4.91
N GLN A 91 -7.03 2.91 -5.38
CA GLN A 91 -6.70 3.79 -6.49
C GLN A 91 -6.12 5.14 -6.01
N PHE A 92 -6.40 5.53 -4.76
CA PHE A 92 -5.80 6.71 -4.13
C PHE A 92 -4.34 6.42 -3.75
N ASN A 93 -3.44 6.76 -4.68
CA ASN A 93 -2.02 6.80 -4.41
C ASN A 93 -1.62 8.24 -4.10
N THR A 94 -0.90 8.43 -2.99
CA THR A 94 -0.16 9.65 -2.74
C THR A 94 1.29 9.47 -3.22
N THR A 95 1.81 10.49 -3.88
CA THR A 95 3.22 10.56 -4.34
C THR A 95 4.08 11.31 -3.31
N GLU A 96 3.53 11.67 -2.15
CA GLU A 96 4.27 12.49 -1.18
C GLU A 96 5.46 11.76 -0.56
N LYS A 97 6.49 12.55 -0.21
CA LYS A 97 7.57 12.16 0.71
C LYS A 97 6.95 11.47 1.92
N ALA A 98 7.17 10.17 2.06
CA ALA A 98 6.55 9.32 3.07
C ALA A 98 6.46 9.99 4.46
N TYR A 99 5.26 10.48 4.82
CA TYR A 99 4.83 11.00 6.13
C TYR A 99 5.73 12.03 6.88
N ASP A 100 6.82 12.52 6.27
CA ASP A 100 7.80 13.54 6.70
C ASP A 100 8.12 13.58 8.22
N ILE A 101 8.22 12.40 8.85
CA ILE A 101 8.57 12.25 10.26
C ILE A 101 9.95 11.60 10.38
N VAL A 102 10.90 12.33 10.95
CA VAL A 102 12.26 11.84 11.21
C VAL A 102 12.24 11.05 12.52
N ASP A 103 12.90 9.88 12.53
CA ASP A 103 13.04 9.02 13.70
C ASP A 103 11.71 8.71 14.42
N ALA A 104 10.65 8.41 13.67
CA ALA A 104 9.30 8.18 14.18
C ALA A 104 9.21 7.15 15.32
N ALA A 105 10.19 6.25 15.46
CA ALA A 105 10.25 5.27 16.54
C ALA A 105 10.78 5.84 17.86
N ASP A 106 11.56 6.91 17.83
CA ASP A 106 12.23 7.47 19.01
C ASP A 106 11.24 8.19 19.93
N PRO A 107 11.50 8.28 21.25
CA PRO A 107 10.62 8.98 22.18
C PRO A 107 10.79 10.51 22.06
N SER A 108 9.77 11.20 21.55
CA SER A 108 9.66 12.65 21.57
C SER A 108 8.19 13.08 21.61
N PRO A 109 7.86 14.32 22.04
CA PRO A 109 6.49 14.84 21.96
C PRO A 109 5.90 14.76 20.54
N GLU A 110 6.72 15.02 19.52
CA GLU A 110 6.31 14.98 18.12
C GLU A 110 5.99 13.56 17.66
N THR A 111 6.84 12.58 17.97
CA THR A 111 6.61 11.18 17.58
C THR A 111 5.45 10.57 18.38
N ASP A 112 5.30 10.92 19.65
CA ASP A 112 4.17 10.47 20.46
C ASP A 112 2.84 11.02 19.93
N GLN A 113 2.81 12.28 19.47
CA GLN A 113 1.65 12.86 18.79
C GLN A 113 1.38 12.16 17.45
N PHE A 114 2.41 11.90 16.65
CA PHE A 114 2.28 11.17 15.38
C PHE A 114 1.64 9.79 15.59
N TRP A 115 2.15 9.00 16.53
CA TRP A 115 1.58 7.69 16.87
C TRP A 115 0.17 7.79 17.47
N HIS A 116 -0.11 8.82 18.26
CA HIS A 116 -1.45 9.09 18.77
C HIS A 116 -2.43 9.36 17.62
N ASP A 117 -2.01 10.15 16.63
CA ASP A 117 -2.83 10.49 15.47
C ASP A 117 -3.11 9.28 14.58
N LEU A 118 -2.15 8.38 14.41
CA LEU A 118 -2.35 7.09 13.72
C LEU A 118 -3.41 6.23 14.40
N ARG A 119 -3.53 6.32 15.73
CA ARG A 119 -4.47 5.56 16.56
C ARG A 119 -5.87 6.19 16.69
N LYS A 120 -6.17 7.29 15.98
CA LYS A 120 -7.51 7.90 15.99
C LYS A 120 -8.62 6.99 15.46
N THR A 121 -8.26 5.90 14.79
CA THR A 121 -9.15 4.80 14.43
C THR A 121 -8.42 3.48 14.65
N ASP A 122 -9.13 2.47 15.16
CA ASP A 122 -8.67 1.09 15.25
C ASP A 122 -8.93 0.31 13.95
N GLY A 123 -9.57 0.95 12.97
CA GLY A 123 -9.92 0.35 11.70
C GLY A 123 -11.10 -0.60 11.76
N ILE A 124 -11.84 -0.63 12.86
CA ILE A 124 -13.02 -1.47 13.02
C ILE A 124 -14.19 -0.81 12.30
N VAL A 125 -14.75 -1.54 11.34
CA VAL A 125 -15.83 -1.07 10.48
C VAL A 125 -17.01 -2.03 10.48
N ALA A 126 -18.21 -1.48 10.39
CA ALA A 126 -19.45 -2.19 10.17
C ALA A 126 -19.85 -2.02 8.70
N VAL A 127 -19.96 -3.13 7.96
CA VAL A 127 -20.32 -3.12 6.54
C VAL A 127 -21.50 -4.05 6.29
N ASP A 128 -22.22 -3.82 5.20
CA ASP A 128 -23.34 -4.67 4.80
C ASP A 128 -22.90 -6.12 4.57
N GLY A 129 -23.61 -7.07 5.17
CA GLY A 129 -23.29 -8.48 5.13
C GLY A 129 -23.48 -9.10 3.76
N ASP A 130 -24.50 -8.68 3.01
CA ASP A 130 -24.73 -9.18 1.64
C ASP A 130 -23.62 -8.69 0.72
N TRP A 131 -23.18 -7.43 0.87
CA TRP A 131 -22.01 -6.91 0.16
C TRP A 131 -20.76 -7.72 0.50
N ALA A 132 -20.44 -7.89 1.78
CA ALA A 132 -19.28 -8.64 2.23
C ALA A 132 -19.26 -10.07 1.66
N GLN A 133 -20.41 -10.73 1.61
CA GLN A 133 -20.55 -12.06 1.01
C GLN A 133 -20.31 -12.04 -0.51
N ARG A 134 -20.90 -11.08 -1.25
CA ARG A 134 -20.73 -10.97 -2.71
C ARG A 134 -19.28 -10.82 -3.12
N ILE A 135 -18.47 -10.12 -2.32
CA ILE A 135 -17.05 -9.92 -2.58
C ILE A 135 -16.15 -10.97 -1.90
N HIS A 136 -16.75 -12.01 -1.32
CA HIS A 136 -16.06 -13.14 -0.70
C HIS A 136 -15.14 -12.75 0.48
N LEU A 137 -15.53 -11.76 1.29
CA LEU A 137 -14.84 -11.49 2.55
C LEU A 137 -14.94 -12.70 3.49
N PRO A 138 -13.96 -12.89 4.39
CA PRO A 138 -14.02 -13.95 5.39
C PRO A 138 -15.26 -13.79 6.27
N SER A 139 -15.73 -14.92 6.80
CA SER A 139 -16.79 -14.91 7.82
C SER A 139 -16.32 -14.16 9.06
N THR A 140 -17.23 -13.41 9.67
CA THR A 140 -16.98 -12.58 10.85
C THR A 140 -18.24 -12.48 11.70
N VAL A 141 -18.14 -11.79 12.83
CA VAL A 141 -19.24 -11.56 13.78
C VAL A 141 -20.24 -10.51 13.27
N ASP A 142 -21.48 -10.67 13.72
CA ASP A 142 -22.58 -9.74 13.42
C ASP A 142 -22.48 -8.52 14.32
N HIS A 143 -22.92 -7.37 13.82
CA HIS A 143 -23.18 -6.23 14.68
C HIS A 143 -24.34 -6.58 15.64
N PRO A 144 -24.17 -6.45 16.96
CA PRO A 144 -25.09 -7.00 17.96
C PRO A 144 -26.47 -6.34 17.95
N HIS A 145 -26.58 -5.11 17.43
CA HIS A 145 -27.84 -4.37 17.34
C HIS A 145 -28.39 -4.28 15.92
N GLU A 146 -27.59 -4.63 14.91
CA GLU A 146 -27.93 -4.47 13.49
C GLU A 146 -27.42 -5.69 12.71
N PRO A 147 -28.07 -6.86 12.81
CA PRO A 147 -27.50 -8.14 12.33
C PRO A 147 -27.22 -8.23 10.82
N HIS A 148 -27.73 -7.27 10.04
CA HIS A 148 -27.42 -7.13 8.62
C HIS A 148 -26.00 -6.59 8.38
N LEU A 149 -25.39 -5.95 9.39
CA LEU A 149 -24.02 -5.46 9.36
C LEU A 149 -23.06 -6.50 9.96
N LYS A 150 -21.87 -6.58 9.36
CA LYS A 150 -20.77 -7.45 9.76
C LYS A 150 -19.58 -6.60 10.17
N LEU A 151 -18.86 -7.03 11.21
CA LEU A 151 -17.72 -6.28 11.75
C LEU A 151 -16.40 -6.77 11.15
N TYR A 152 -15.59 -5.86 10.61
CA TYR A 152 -14.27 -6.16 10.08
C TYR A 152 -13.22 -5.19 10.63
N GLN A 153 -11.96 -5.59 10.60
CA GLN A 153 -10.84 -4.69 10.82
C GLN A 153 -10.07 -4.50 9.51
N ILE A 154 -9.79 -3.26 9.12
CA ILE A 154 -8.91 -3.00 7.98
C ILE A 154 -7.47 -3.29 8.40
N ASN A 155 -6.79 -4.19 7.69
CA ASN A 155 -5.48 -4.74 8.07
C ASN A 155 -4.42 -3.69 8.43
N VAL A 156 -4.34 -2.57 7.70
CA VAL A 156 -3.32 -1.54 7.98
C VAL A 156 -3.42 -1.00 9.40
N PHE A 157 -4.62 -0.88 9.98
CA PHE A 157 -4.78 -0.42 11.36
C PHE A 157 -4.40 -1.49 12.39
N HIS A 158 -4.53 -2.79 12.05
CA HIS A 158 -4.00 -3.87 12.87
C HIS A 158 -2.45 -3.88 12.84
N SER A 159 -1.83 -3.73 11.66
CA SER A 159 -0.38 -3.55 11.52
C SER A 159 0.14 -2.34 12.31
N LEU A 160 -0.55 -1.19 12.23
CA LEU A 160 -0.19 0.03 12.98
C LEU A 160 -0.37 -0.14 14.50
N HIS A 161 -1.44 -0.80 14.95
CA HIS A 161 -1.62 -1.17 16.37
C HIS A 161 -0.46 -2.02 16.88
N CYS A 162 -0.07 -3.04 16.10
CA CYS A 162 1.04 -3.93 16.42
C CYS A 162 2.37 -3.18 16.52
N LEU A 163 2.66 -2.31 15.55
CA LEU A 163 3.88 -1.49 15.55
C LEU A 163 3.92 -0.53 16.75
N TYR A 164 2.81 0.15 17.03
CA TYR A 164 2.69 1.03 18.19
C TYR A 164 3.02 0.31 19.50
N ARG A 165 2.44 -0.88 19.70
CA ARG A 165 2.67 -1.70 20.89
C ARG A 165 4.14 -2.14 21.00
N ILE A 166 4.74 -2.59 19.90
CA ILE A 166 6.16 -2.98 19.87
C ILE A 166 7.06 -1.77 20.17
N ARG A 167 6.81 -0.61 19.55
CA ARG A 167 7.53 0.64 19.83
C ARG A 167 7.49 0.97 21.32
N ASN A 168 6.29 1.09 21.88
CA ASN A 168 6.10 1.49 23.27
C ASN A 168 6.77 0.54 24.25
N ARG A 169 6.83 -0.75 23.90
CA ARG A 169 7.57 -1.74 24.67
C ARG A 169 9.09 -1.51 24.59
N LEU A 170 9.63 -1.29 23.40
CA LEU A 170 11.07 -1.12 23.19
C LEU A 170 11.60 0.16 23.86
N ILE A 171 10.80 1.22 23.89
CA ILE A 171 11.15 2.50 24.54
C ILE A 171 10.80 2.52 26.04
N SER A 172 10.20 1.44 26.57
CA SER A 172 9.83 1.37 27.98
C SER A 172 11.04 1.22 28.89
N ASN A 173 10.99 1.87 30.04
CA ASN A 173 11.96 1.69 31.12
C ASN A 173 11.72 0.42 31.96
N ILE A 174 10.73 -0.40 31.60
CA ILE A 174 10.44 -1.63 32.31
C ILE A 174 11.45 -2.70 31.90
N THR A 175 12.06 -3.32 32.90
CA THR A 175 13.12 -4.30 32.73
C THR A 175 12.60 -5.60 32.09
N LEU A 176 13.49 -6.34 31.40
CA LEU A 176 13.12 -7.56 30.67
C LEU A 176 12.60 -8.70 31.55
N ASP A 177 13.06 -8.78 32.80
CA ASP A 177 12.54 -9.70 33.82
C ASP A 177 11.10 -9.39 34.19
N ARG A 178 10.70 -8.12 34.05
CA ARG A 178 9.32 -7.69 34.24
C ARG A 178 8.55 -7.85 32.95
N TRP A 179 9.05 -7.34 31.82
CA TRP A 179 8.34 -7.33 30.55
C TRP A 179 9.05 -8.15 29.45
N PRO A 180 8.88 -9.48 29.41
CA PRO A 180 9.65 -10.38 28.55
C PRO A 180 9.31 -10.17 27.08
N ARG A 181 10.26 -9.71 26.26
CA ARG A 181 10.05 -9.26 24.85
C ARG A 181 9.42 -10.28 23.88
N ASN A 182 9.07 -11.48 24.32
CA ASN A 182 8.54 -12.60 23.53
C ASN A 182 7.18 -13.15 24.04
N ASP A 183 6.36 -12.35 24.74
CA ASP A 183 5.00 -12.80 25.09
C ASP A 183 4.16 -13.10 23.83
N ILE A 184 3.11 -13.91 24.03
CA ILE A 184 2.23 -14.39 22.96
C ILE A 184 1.65 -13.27 22.10
N HIS A 185 1.29 -12.14 22.72
CA HIS A 185 0.69 -11.04 22.00
C HIS A 185 1.76 -10.30 21.17
N THR A 186 2.97 -10.05 21.71
CA THR A 186 4.06 -9.44 20.92
C THR A 186 4.50 -10.35 19.78
N MET A 187 4.55 -11.67 19.98
CA MET A 187 4.85 -12.62 18.91
C MET A 187 3.75 -12.65 17.84
N HIS A 188 2.47 -12.56 18.23
CA HIS A 188 1.36 -12.41 17.30
C HIS A 188 1.49 -11.11 16.48
N CYS A 189 1.79 -9.99 17.13
CA CYS A 189 2.01 -8.71 16.45
C CYS A 189 3.11 -8.81 15.38
N LEU A 190 4.24 -9.43 15.73
CA LEU A 190 5.35 -9.65 14.80
C LEU A 190 4.94 -10.54 13.61
N ASP A 191 4.20 -11.62 13.86
CA ASP A 191 3.74 -12.51 12.79
C ASP A 191 2.68 -11.86 11.89
N HIS A 192 1.79 -11.05 12.46
CA HIS A 192 0.80 -10.27 11.70
C HIS A 192 1.49 -9.29 10.74
N ILE A 193 2.43 -8.47 11.25
CA ILE A 193 3.19 -7.52 10.42
C ILE A 193 3.99 -8.27 9.35
N ARG A 194 4.67 -9.36 9.70
CA ARG A 194 5.39 -10.21 8.73
C ARG A 194 4.46 -10.67 7.61
N ASN A 195 3.28 -11.20 7.96
CA ASN A 195 2.32 -11.70 6.99
C ASN A 195 1.81 -10.57 6.08
N ASP A 196 1.46 -9.41 6.65
CA ASP A 196 0.97 -8.25 5.90
C ASP A 196 2.02 -7.72 4.90
N LEU A 197 3.28 -7.62 5.33
CA LEU A 197 4.40 -7.23 4.46
C LEU A 197 4.67 -8.23 3.33
N MET A 198 4.50 -9.54 3.59
CA MET A 198 4.66 -10.57 2.56
C MET A 198 3.51 -10.56 1.55
N CYS A 199 2.30 -10.22 1.98
CA CYS A 199 1.16 -10.04 1.09
C CYS A 199 1.26 -8.77 0.25
N HIS A 200 1.87 -7.71 0.79
CA HIS A 200 2.02 -6.41 0.16
C HIS A 200 3.50 -6.05 -0.01
N ALA A 201 4.26 -6.91 -0.71
CA ALA A 201 5.69 -6.74 -0.88
C ALA A 201 6.03 -5.50 -1.73
N ASP A 202 6.74 -4.55 -1.12
CA ASP A 202 7.33 -3.41 -1.82
C ASP A 202 8.64 -3.84 -2.50
N ILE A 203 8.69 -3.65 -3.82
CA ILE A 203 9.85 -3.99 -4.67
C ILE A 203 10.71 -2.77 -5.01
N SER A 204 10.40 -1.61 -4.43
CA SER A 204 11.17 -0.38 -4.60
C SER A 204 12.60 -0.56 -4.10
N LEU A 205 13.56 0.00 -4.83
CA LEU A 205 14.98 -0.12 -4.51
C LEU A 205 15.44 1.09 -3.69
N SER A 206 16.06 0.83 -2.54
CA SER A 206 16.65 1.87 -1.71
C SER A 206 18.15 1.99 -2.00
N GLY A 207 18.67 3.22 -2.10
CA GLY A 207 20.09 3.47 -2.31
C GLY A 207 20.89 3.53 -1.00
N SER A 208 22.22 3.68 -1.13
CA SER A 208 23.11 3.99 0.00
C SER A 208 24.35 4.76 -0.46
N ASP A 209 24.98 5.48 0.47
CA ASP A 209 26.34 6.03 0.33
C ASP A 209 27.42 5.06 0.87
N GLU A 210 27.01 3.95 1.46
CA GLU A 210 27.88 3.00 2.13
C GLU A 210 27.35 1.55 1.93
N PHE A 211 28.06 0.55 2.45
CA PHE A 211 27.80 -0.86 2.10
C PHE A 211 26.95 -1.63 3.12
N ALA A 212 26.66 -1.06 4.27
CA ALA A 212 26.01 -1.69 5.42
C ALA A 212 24.52 -1.33 5.57
N SER A 213 24.02 -0.23 5.01
CA SER A 213 22.64 0.23 5.21
C SER A 213 22.06 0.91 3.96
N PHE A 214 20.88 0.47 3.49
CA PHE A 214 20.23 0.95 2.27
C PHE A 214 18.95 1.72 2.58
N ASN A 215 19.08 2.97 3.04
CA ASN A 215 17.97 3.79 3.53
C ASN A 215 17.75 5.07 2.71
N ARG A 216 18.26 5.14 1.47
CA ARG A 216 18.00 6.29 0.59
C ARG A 216 16.77 6.07 -0.26
N HIS A 217 15.77 6.91 -0.02
CA HIS A 217 14.49 6.94 -0.73
C HIS A 217 14.35 8.27 -1.50
N ASP A 218 15.31 8.56 -2.37
CA ASP A 218 15.36 9.79 -3.18
C ASP A 218 14.45 9.77 -4.41
N HIS A 219 13.76 8.66 -4.65
CA HIS A 219 12.74 8.52 -5.68
C HIS A 219 11.34 8.61 -5.06
N ASP A 220 10.41 9.21 -5.80
CA ASP A 220 9.01 9.33 -5.40
C ASP A 220 8.38 7.93 -5.24
N GLN A 221 8.27 7.46 -4.01
CA GLN A 221 7.56 6.23 -3.68
C GLN A 221 6.05 6.50 -3.75
N LYS A 222 5.32 5.60 -4.42
CA LYS A 222 3.85 5.66 -4.44
C LYS A 222 3.32 4.94 -3.22
N CYS A 223 2.85 5.69 -2.25
CA CYS A 223 2.16 5.17 -1.07
C CYS A 223 0.65 5.19 -1.30
N ARG A 224 -0.08 4.29 -0.62
CA ARG A 224 -1.53 4.46 -0.53
C ARG A 224 -1.87 5.61 0.40
N ASP A 225 -2.94 6.34 0.09
CA ASP A 225 -3.41 7.45 0.92
C ASP A 225 -4.03 6.92 2.23
N LEU A 226 -3.23 6.92 3.30
CA LEU A 226 -3.69 6.50 4.63
C LEU A 226 -4.77 7.45 5.18
N GLY A 227 -4.74 8.74 4.82
CA GLY A 227 -5.74 9.71 5.26
C GLY A 227 -7.12 9.39 4.68
N ALA A 228 -7.18 9.02 3.41
CA ALA A 228 -8.41 8.56 2.76
C ALA A 228 -8.94 7.27 3.41
N ILE A 229 -8.05 6.31 3.69
CA ILE A 229 -8.42 5.04 4.36
C ILE A 229 -8.96 5.32 5.78
N GLN A 230 -8.29 6.20 6.53
CA GLN A 230 -8.75 6.62 7.86
C GLN A 230 -10.10 7.32 7.83
N ALA A 231 -10.34 8.19 6.84
CA ALA A 231 -11.62 8.86 6.68
C ALA A 231 -12.75 7.86 6.42
N TRP A 232 -12.55 6.95 5.48
CA TRP A 232 -13.50 5.88 5.18
C TRP A 232 -13.78 5.00 6.40
N ALA A 233 -12.72 4.59 7.12
CA ALA A 233 -12.85 3.77 8.32
C ALA A 233 -13.68 4.45 9.41
N ARG A 234 -13.52 5.76 9.60
CA ARG A 234 -14.33 6.52 10.58
C ARG A 234 -15.78 6.62 10.17
N GLU A 235 -16.06 6.86 8.90
CA GLU A 235 -17.43 6.93 8.37
C GLU A 235 -18.19 5.61 8.56
N HIS A 236 -17.48 4.49 8.43
CA HIS A 236 -18.05 3.14 8.57
C HIS A 236 -17.79 2.52 9.95
N SER A 237 -17.30 3.32 10.91
CA SER A 237 -17.01 2.82 12.25
C SER A 237 -18.28 2.46 13.02
N TRP A 238 -18.14 1.64 14.05
CA TRP A 238 -19.17 1.45 15.06
C TRP A 238 -18.82 2.25 16.31
N PRO A 239 -19.43 3.43 16.55
CA PRO A 239 -19.09 4.29 17.70
C PRO A 239 -19.25 3.61 19.07
N GLY A 240 -20.16 2.63 19.17
CA GLY A 240 -20.42 1.88 20.40
C GLY A 240 -19.50 0.68 20.63
N TYR A 241 -18.54 0.41 19.73
CA TYR A 241 -17.70 -0.78 19.80
C TYR A 241 -16.91 -0.90 21.11
N SER A 242 -16.22 0.17 21.52
CA SER A 242 -15.42 0.20 22.75
C SER A 242 -16.28 -0.02 24.00
N ASP A 243 -17.42 0.69 24.09
CA ASP A 243 -18.38 0.53 25.19
C ASP A 243 -18.95 -0.90 25.23
N TYR A 244 -19.23 -1.50 24.07
CA TYR A 244 -19.72 -2.87 23.97
C TYR A 244 -18.68 -3.89 24.45
N LEU A 245 -17.42 -3.74 24.01
CA LEU A 245 -16.32 -4.58 24.50
C LEU A 245 -16.24 -4.52 26.02
N GLN A 246 -16.21 -3.31 26.59
CA GLN A 246 -16.03 -3.15 28.03
C GLN A 246 -17.23 -3.66 28.83
N ARG A 247 -18.46 -3.32 28.44
CA ARG A 247 -19.65 -3.55 29.27
C ARG A 247 -20.37 -4.85 28.99
N VAL A 248 -20.30 -5.35 27.75
CA VAL A 248 -21.04 -6.56 27.34
C VAL A 248 -20.09 -7.75 27.23
N VAL A 249 -18.97 -7.58 26.54
CA VAL A 249 -17.96 -8.65 26.44
C VAL A 249 -17.15 -8.79 27.74
N GLY A 250 -17.05 -7.70 28.50
CA GLY A 250 -16.20 -7.65 29.70
C GLY A 250 -14.70 -7.55 29.36
N PHE A 251 -14.38 -7.10 28.14
CA PHE A 251 -13.03 -6.87 27.68
C PHE A 251 -12.72 -5.38 27.74
N ASP A 252 -11.89 -5.00 28.72
CA ASP A 252 -11.32 -3.66 28.82
C ASP A 252 -9.90 -3.71 28.24
N PRO A 253 -9.63 -3.06 27.08
CA PRO A 253 -8.31 -3.10 26.45
C PRO A 253 -7.21 -2.47 27.32
N ASP A 254 -7.55 -1.41 28.06
CA ASP A 254 -6.60 -0.70 28.92
C ASP A 254 -6.31 -1.54 30.17
N GLU A 255 -7.31 -2.21 30.73
CA GLU A 255 -7.09 -3.14 31.83
C GLU A 255 -6.38 -4.42 31.35
N ALA A 256 -6.70 -4.95 30.18
CA ALA A 256 -5.99 -6.09 29.62
C ALA A 256 -4.49 -5.77 29.45
N GLU A 257 -4.17 -4.58 28.94
CA GLU A 257 -2.78 -4.13 28.85
C GLU A 257 -2.20 -3.84 30.23
N ARG A 258 -2.92 -3.17 31.14
CA ARG A 258 -2.45 -2.92 32.52
C ARG A 258 -2.18 -4.22 33.26
N VAL A 259 -3.03 -5.24 33.11
CA VAL A 259 -2.86 -6.58 33.67
C VAL A 259 -1.66 -7.24 33.03
N ASN A 260 -1.48 -7.19 31.71
CA ASN A 260 -0.25 -7.68 31.05
C ASN A 260 1.00 -6.99 31.64
N MET A 261 0.92 -5.70 31.94
CA MET A 261 2.00 -4.88 32.51
C MET A 261 2.23 -5.09 34.01
N ALA A 262 1.17 -5.36 34.78
CA ALA A 262 1.22 -5.59 36.22
C ALA A 262 1.63 -7.02 36.55
N THR A 263 1.19 -7.99 35.76
CA THR A 263 1.63 -9.40 35.82
C THR A 263 3.09 -9.54 35.38
N ALA A 264 3.53 -8.69 34.44
CA ALA A 264 4.94 -8.45 34.16
C ALA A 264 5.74 -8.07 35.42
N GLY A 265 5.24 -7.20 36.28
CA GLY A 265 5.97 -6.65 37.43
C GLY A 265 6.25 -7.58 38.63
N LYS A 266 5.83 -8.86 38.64
CA LYS A 266 5.85 -9.71 39.86
C LYS A 266 6.56 -11.07 39.74
N GLY A 267 7.36 -11.33 38.71
CA GLY A 267 8.40 -12.37 38.77
C GLY A 267 7.94 -13.85 38.79
N HIS A 268 6.68 -14.15 38.52
CA HIS A 268 6.15 -15.54 38.46
C HIS A 268 5.77 -15.94 37.01
N TRP A 269 6.63 -15.62 36.04
CA TRP A 269 6.36 -15.81 34.61
C TRP A 269 6.31 -17.26 34.14
N ASN A 270 7.10 -18.16 34.73
CA ASN A 270 7.06 -19.59 34.39
C ASN A 270 5.78 -20.29 34.84
N LYS A 271 4.86 -19.52 35.45
CA LYS A 271 3.60 -19.98 36.02
C LYS A 271 2.41 -19.19 35.47
N ALA A 272 2.61 -18.06 34.81
CA ALA A 272 1.54 -17.25 34.26
C ALA A 272 1.06 -17.85 32.93
N ASN A 273 -0.20 -18.23 32.88
CA ASN A 273 -0.85 -18.78 31.70
C ASN A 273 -2.05 -17.91 31.30
N SER A 274 -2.33 -17.89 29.99
CA SER A 274 -3.52 -17.26 29.47
C SER A 274 -4.13 -18.07 28.35
N THR A 275 -5.46 -18.00 28.23
CA THR A 275 -6.18 -18.50 27.06
C THR A 275 -7.09 -17.42 26.52
N LEU A 276 -7.04 -17.23 25.20
CA LEU A 276 -8.06 -16.51 24.46
C LEU A 276 -9.09 -17.53 23.96
N ASP A 277 -10.31 -17.44 24.48
CA ASP A 277 -11.45 -18.11 23.88
C ASP A 277 -11.76 -17.41 22.55
N LYS A 278 -11.52 -18.12 21.43
CA LYS A 278 -11.72 -17.58 20.08
C LYS A 278 -13.19 -17.38 19.69
N GLN A 279 -14.13 -17.99 20.42
CA GLN A 279 -15.56 -17.84 20.19
C GLN A 279 -16.14 -16.68 20.99
N SER A 280 -15.77 -16.55 22.27
CA SER A 280 -16.28 -15.49 23.13
C SER A 280 -15.43 -14.22 23.14
N GLY A 281 -14.18 -14.29 22.66
CA GLY A 281 -13.21 -13.20 22.75
C GLY A 281 -12.66 -12.98 24.16
N LYS A 282 -13.06 -13.81 25.13
CA LYS A 282 -12.68 -13.68 26.53
C LYS A 282 -11.24 -14.16 26.73
N ILE A 283 -10.43 -13.36 27.43
CA ILE A 283 -9.10 -13.76 27.89
C ILE A 283 -9.22 -14.23 29.34
N GLU A 284 -8.87 -15.48 29.60
CA GLU A 284 -8.71 -16.01 30.95
C GLU A 284 -7.22 -16.03 31.31
N LEU A 285 -6.90 -15.51 32.48
CA LEU A 285 -5.54 -15.41 33.01
C LEU A 285 -5.48 -16.15 34.34
N TRP A 286 -4.48 -17.00 34.50
CA TRP A 286 -4.25 -17.72 35.76
C TRP A 286 -2.76 -17.95 36.02
N PHE A 287 -2.46 -18.35 37.25
CA PHE A 287 -1.11 -18.69 37.70
C PHE A 287 -1.09 -20.14 38.15
N GLU A 288 -0.12 -20.92 37.70
CA GLU A 288 0.26 -22.19 38.31
C GLU A 288 0.96 -21.91 39.66
N ASP A 289 0.78 -22.80 40.64
CA ASP A 289 1.36 -22.63 41.98
C ASP A 289 2.88 -22.78 42.03
#